data_AF-A0A1B9MC79-F1
#
_entry.id   AF-A0A1B9MC79-F1
#
_cell.length_a   1.000
_cell.length_b   1.000
_cell.length_c   1.000
_cell.angle_alpha   90.00
_cell.angle_beta   90.00
_cell.angle_gamma   90.00
#
_symmetry.space_group_name_H-M   'P 1'
#
loop_
_entity.id
_entity.type
_entity.pdbx_description
1 polymer ?
#
loop_
_entity_poly.entity_id
_entity_poly.type
_entity_poly.pdbx_seq_one_letter_code
_entity_poly.pdbx_strand_id
1 'polypeptide(L)'
;MAGGENAYSYVSNPLAWIDPLGLNSCKLGKALEEAGIVRPANTAAHHIVPVGARNAAPAQKILEKYGIDINGAKNGVFLPTKDNKTLPGIRHNGRHPNDYINEVNKRLRNADKIGTKEAIEAELQNIANILSNADRNANWKTILKPS
;
A
#
# COMPACT_ATOMS: atom_id res chain seq x y z
N MET A 1 -17.31 -23.50 19.82
CA MET A 1 -16.10 -24.24 20.22
C MET A 1 -14.97 -23.24 20.39
N ALA A 2 -14.24 -23.42 21.48
CA ALA A 2 -13.30 -22.49 22.07
C ALA A 2 -11.93 -22.45 21.38
N GLY A 3 -11.16 -21.42 21.72
CA GLY A 3 -9.71 -21.34 21.57
C GLY A 3 -9.32 -20.10 20.77
N GLY A 4 -8.66 -19.09 21.32
CA GLY A 4 -7.96 -18.97 22.58
C GLY A 4 -7.19 -17.65 22.49
N GLU A 5 -7.06 -17.00 23.62
CA GLU A 5 -6.53 -15.66 23.81
C GLU A 5 -5.07 -15.55 23.34
N ASN A 6 -4.65 -14.37 22.89
CA ASN A 6 -3.47 -13.67 23.42
C ASN A 6 -3.33 -12.29 22.77
N ALA A 7 -3.71 -11.29 23.55
CA ALA A 7 -3.34 -9.90 23.34
C ALA A 7 -1.83 -9.76 23.59
N TYR A 8 -1.04 -9.57 22.53
CA TYR A 8 0.31 -9.01 22.68
C TYR A 8 0.30 -7.55 22.27
N SER A 9 0.25 -6.77 23.33
CA SER A 9 0.43 -5.33 23.46
C SER A 9 1.84 -4.87 23.01
N TYR A 10 1.90 -3.60 22.60
CA TYR A 10 3.05 -2.69 22.63
C TYR A 10 4.25 -2.96 21.71
N VAL A 11 4.38 -2.13 20.66
CA VAL A 11 5.38 -1.04 20.66
C VAL A 11 4.82 0.17 19.89
N SER A 12 4.67 1.32 20.55
CA SER A 12 4.59 2.61 19.87
C SER A 12 5.99 2.98 19.37
N ASN A 13 6.39 2.40 18.24
CA ASN A 13 7.59 2.82 17.53
C ASN A 13 7.16 3.65 16.30
N PRO A 14 7.58 4.92 16.16
CA PRO A 14 7.03 5.83 15.15
C PRO A 14 7.55 5.58 13.72
N LEU A 15 8.03 4.37 13.38
CA LEU A 15 8.79 4.13 12.13
C LEU A 15 8.22 3.09 11.16
N ALA A 16 7.17 2.34 11.51
CA ALA A 16 6.42 1.49 10.56
C ALA A 16 5.14 0.99 11.23
N TRP A 17 4.00 1.59 10.90
CA TRP A 17 2.71 1.11 11.39
C TRP A 17 2.35 -0.23 10.71
N ILE A 18 1.78 -1.14 11.50
CA ILE A 18 1.23 -2.44 11.10
C ILE A 18 -0.29 -2.33 11.34
N ASP A 19 -1.14 -2.69 10.37
CA ASP A 19 -2.61 -2.74 10.49
C ASP A 19 -3.02 -3.96 11.35
N PRO A 20 -3.18 -3.83 12.69
CA PRO A 20 -3.15 -4.97 13.60
C PRO A 20 -4.39 -5.87 13.49
N LEU A 21 -5.47 -5.33 12.94
CA LEU A 21 -6.74 -6.04 12.74
C LEU A 21 -6.91 -6.51 11.28
N GLY A 22 -6.02 -6.12 10.37
CA GLY A 22 -6.15 -6.42 8.92
C GLY A 22 -7.42 -5.89 8.26
N LEU A 23 -8.23 -5.09 8.95
CA LEU A 23 -9.57 -4.69 8.51
C LEU A 23 -9.50 -3.79 7.27
N ASN A 24 -8.53 -2.87 7.24
CA ASN A 24 -8.32 -1.99 6.10
C ASN A 24 -7.79 -2.80 4.92
N SER A 25 -6.85 -3.71 5.17
CA SER A 25 -6.28 -4.59 4.15
C SER A 25 -7.34 -5.53 3.54
N CYS A 26 -8.31 -5.98 4.34
CA CYS A 26 -9.46 -6.76 3.88
C CYS A 26 -10.40 -5.94 2.98
N LYS A 27 -10.76 -4.73 3.41
CA LYS A 27 -11.57 -3.78 2.60
C LYS A 27 -10.89 -3.48 1.27
N LEU A 28 -9.59 -3.18 1.28
CA LEU A 28 -8.83 -2.95 0.07
C LEU A 28 -8.82 -4.17 -0.86
N GLY A 29 -8.56 -5.36 -0.30
CA GLY A 29 -8.58 -6.60 -1.07
C GLY A 29 -9.93 -6.82 -1.77
N LYS A 30 -11.04 -6.61 -1.05
CA LYS A 30 -12.39 -6.69 -1.63
C LYS A 30 -12.59 -5.65 -2.73
N ALA A 31 -12.16 -4.41 -2.52
CA ALA A 31 -12.29 -3.35 -3.51
C ALA A 31 -11.50 -3.65 -4.79
N LEU A 32 -10.29 -4.23 -4.68
CA LEU A 32 -9.50 -4.69 -5.83
C LEU A 32 -10.26 -5.77 -6.63
N GLU A 33 -10.84 -6.75 -5.93
CA GLU A 33 -11.63 -7.83 -6.55
C GLU A 33 -12.91 -7.31 -7.21
N GLU A 34 -13.63 -6.38 -6.57
CA GLU A 34 -14.81 -5.70 -7.13
C GLU A 34 -14.47 -4.85 -8.35
N ALA A 35 -13.24 -4.33 -8.43
CA ALA A 35 -12.72 -3.64 -9.62
C ALA A 35 -12.24 -4.60 -10.72
N GLY A 36 -12.45 -5.91 -10.58
CA GLY A 36 -12.09 -6.93 -11.56
C GLY A 36 -10.63 -7.38 -11.50
N ILE A 37 -9.86 -6.96 -10.49
CA ILE A 37 -8.48 -7.41 -10.29
C ILE A 37 -8.52 -8.77 -9.62
N VAL A 38 -8.18 -9.82 -10.38
CA VAL A 38 -8.10 -11.18 -9.85
C VAL A 38 -7.02 -11.27 -8.79
N ARG A 39 -7.38 -11.67 -7.57
CA ARG A 39 -6.44 -11.95 -6.49
C ARG A 39 -5.65 -13.22 -6.79
N PRO A 40 -4.32 -13.14 -7.01
CA PRO A 40 -3.53 -14.33 -7.22
C PRO A 40 -3.34 -15.12 -5.91
N ALA A 41 -3.12 -16.43 -6.01
CA ALA A 41 -2.85 -17.26 -4.84
C ALA A 41 -1.63 -16.77 -4.04
N ASN A 42 -1.69 -16.87 -2.71
CA ASN A 42 -0.61 -16.48 -1.81
C ASN A 42 -0.20 -15.00 -1.96
N THR A 43 -1.16 -14.10 -2.17
CA THR A 43 -0.94 -12.65 -2.18
C THR A 43 -1.69 -11.97 -1.05
N ALA A 44 -1.25 -10.76 -0.69
CA ALA A 44 -1.92 -9.88 0.26
C ALA A 44 -2.13 -8.50 -0.39
N ALA A 45 -3.25 -7.86 -0.07
CA ALA A 45 -3.49 -6.49 -0.48
C ALA A 45 -2.54 -5.55 0.27
N HIS A 46 -1.93 -4.62 -0.46
CA HIS A 46 -1.03 -3.61 0.07
C HIS A 46 -1.55 -2.23 -0.33
N HIS A 47 -1.76 -1.35 0.64
CA HIS A 47 -2.08 0.05 0.37
C HIS A 47 -0.87 0.78 -0.21
N ILE A 48 -1.06 1.63 -1.21
CA ILE A 48 0.02 2.50 -1.69
C ILE A 48 0.22 3.66 -0.71
N VAL A 49 -0.87 4.37 -0.40
CA VAL A 49 -0.96 5.35 0.69
C VAL A 49 -1.53 4.66 1.92
N PRO A 50 -0.75 4.51 3.01
CA PRO A 50 -1.23 3.84 4.21
C PRO A 50 -2.31 4.63 4.96
N VAL A 51 -3.26 3.93 5.57
CA VAL A 51 -4.39 4.54 6.31
C VAL A 51 -3.96 5.19 7.63
N GLY A 52 -3.14 4.52 8.45
CA GLY A 52 -2.85 4.93 9.83
C GLY A 52 -1.52 5.67 10.04
N ALA A 53 -0.73 5.90 8.99
CA ALA A 53 0.58 6.53 9.15
C ALA A 53 0.47 8.06 9.14
N ARG A 54 0.78 8.70 10.28
CA ARG A 54 0.68 10.17 10.43
C ARG A 54 1.51 10.94 9.38
N ASN A 55 2.66 10.41 8.99
CA ASN A 55 3.50 11.01 7.96
C ASN A 55 2.95 10.81 6.54
N ALA A 56 1.94 9.97 6.31
CA ALA A 56 1.23 9.86 5.04
C ALA A 56 0.09 10.88 4.89
N ALA A 57 -0.19 11.70 5.91
CA ALA A 57 -1.23 12.73 5.88
C ALA A 57 -1.22 13.61 4.60
N PRO A 58 -0.07 14.01 4.02
CA PRO A 58 -0.09 14.75 2.76
C PRO A 58 -0.71 13.97 1.60
N ALA A 59 -0.30 12.72 1.40
CA ALA A 59 -0.87 11.83 0.39
C ALA A 59 -2.35 11.53 0.66
N GLN A 60 -2.72 11.26 1.91
CA GLN A 60 -4.12 11.00 2.30
C GLN A 60 -5.04 12.17 1.93
N LYS A 61 -4.62 13.41 2.23
CA LYS A 61 -5.37 14.62 1.84
C LYS A 61 -5.51 14.79 0.33
N ILE A 62 -4.50 14.38 -0.45
CA ILE A 62 -4.58 14.39 -1.91
C ILE A 62 -5.61 13.37 -2.39
N LEU A 63 -5.62 12.15 -1.83
CA LEU A 63 -6.65 11.17 -2.18
C LEU A 63 -8.06 11.69 -1.87
N GLU A 64 -8.26 12.27 -0.68
CA GLU A 64 -9.52 12.90 -0.27
C GLU A 64 -9.93 14.03 -1.24
N LYS A 65 -9.00 14.94 -1.57
CA LYS A 65 -9.23 16.06 -2.50
C LYS A 65 -9.80 15.62 -3.85
N TYR A 66 -9.37 14.47 -4.38
CA TYR A 66 -9.83 13.94 -5.67
C TYR A 66 -10.89 12.82 -5.54
N GLY A 67 -11.43 12.60 -4.33
CA GLY A 67 -12.43 11.57 -4.09
C GLY A 67 -11.93 10.17 -4.43
N ILE A 68 -10.70 9.86 -4.08
CA ILE A 68 -10.12 8.51 -4.17
C ILE A 68 -10.23 7.88 -2.78
N ASP A 69 -10.99 6.80 -2.69
CA ASP A 69 -11.16 6.08 -1.42
C ASP A 69 -9.80 5.51 -0.95
N ILE A 70 -9.44 5.77 0.30
CA ILE A 70 -8.23 5.25 0.93
C ILE A 70 -8.18 3.72 0.93
N ASN A 71 -9.33 3.04 0.96
CA ASN A 71 -9.46 1.59 0.82
C ASN A 71 -9.90 1.18 -0.60
N GLY A 72 -9.96 2.10 -1.55
CA GLY A 72 -10.35 1.82 -2.92
C GLY A 72 -9.26 1.14 -3.73
N ALA A 73 -9.66 0.43 -4.79
CA ALA A 73 -8.77 -0.32 -5.68
C ALA A 73 -7.60 0.52 -6.23
N LYS A 74 -7.83 1.81 -6.52
CA LYS A 74 -6.81 2.74 -7.02
C LYS A 74 -5.65 2.95 -6.05
N ASN A 75 -5.87 2.76 -4.74
CA ASN A 75 -4.86 2.91 -3.71
C ASN A 75 -4.25 1.57 -3.27
N GLY A 76 -4.31 0.52 -4.10
CA GLY A 76 -3.73 -0.76 -3.71
C GLY A 76 -3.25 -1.66 -4.83
N VAL A 77 -2.56 -2.71 -4.39
CA VAL A 77 -1.97 -3.73 -5.25
C VAL A 77 -1.89 -5.05 -4.47
N PHE A 78 -2.07 -6.19 -5.16
CA PHE A 78 -1.77 -7.49 -4.57
C PHE A 78 -0.28 -7.78 -4.66
N LEU A 79 0.35 -7.98 -3.50
CA LEU A 79 1.76 -8.30 -3.41
C LEU A 79 1.96 -9.71 -2.88
N PRO A 80 3.00 -10.40 -3.36
CA PRO A 80 3.20 -11.79 -3.03
C PRO A 80 3.71 -11.97 -1.59
N THR A 81 3.15 -12.96 -0.89
CA THR A 81 3.54 -13.29 0.49
C THR A 81 4.83 -14.11 0.53
N LYS A 82 5.25 -14.55 1.72
CA LYS A 82 6.38 -15.47 1.89
C LYS A 82 6.20 -16.80 1.15
N ASP A 83 4.95 -17.24 0.98
CA ASP A 83 4.61 -18.56 0.42
C ASP A 83 4.44 -18.53 -1.11
N ASN A 84 4.43 -17.34 -1.70
CA ASN A 84 4.35 -17.18 -3.15
C ASN A 84 5.74 -17.17 -3.78
N LYS A 85 6.02 -18.16 -4.64
CA LYS A 85 7.32 -18.37 -5.29
C LYS A 85 7.37 -17.96 -6.76
N THR A 86 6.23 -17.65 -7.38
CA THR A 86 6.10 -17.56 -8.85
C THR A 86 5.72 -16.19 -9.35
N LEU A 87 5.00 -15.38 -8.57
CA LEU A 87 4.60 -14.05 -9.02
C LEU A 87 5.77 -13.07 -8.96
N PRO A 88 5.87 -12.13 -9.90
CA PRO A 88 6.77 -10.99 -9.74
C PRO A 88 6.31 -10.08 -8.60
N GLY A 89 7.17 -9.14 -8.23
CA GLY A 89 6.86 -8.09 -7.27
C GLY A 89 7.56 -8.27 -5.93
N ILE A 90 7.76 -7.14 -5.26
CA ILE A 90 8.38 -7.08 -3.94
C ILE A 90 7.55 -7.87 -2.92
N ARG A 91 8.23 -8.56 -2.00
CA ARG A 91 7.55 -9.33 -0.95
C ARG A 91 6.72 -8.40 -0.06
N HIS A 92 5.45 -8.75 0.13
CA HIS A 92 4.61 -8.08 1.11
C HIS A 92 5.21 -8.27 2.51
N ASN A 93 5.59 -7.17 3.16
CA ASN A 93 6.16 -7.18 4.51
C ASN A 93 5.25 -6.53 5.57
N GLY A 94 4.04 -6.09 5.17
CA GLY A 94 3.05 -5.44 6.04
C GLY A 94 3.51 -4.12 6.66
N ARG A 95 4.57 -3.49 6.13
CA ARG A 95 5.16 -2.27 6.69
C ARG A 95 5.31 -1.20 5.62
N HIS A 96 5.14 0.05 6.05
CA HIS A 96 5.48 1.24 5.25
C HIS A 96 6.63 1.99 5.91
N PRO A 97 7.89 1.78 5.48
CA PRO A 97 9.01 2.55 5.98
C PRO A 97 8.84 4.05 5.68
N ASN A 98 9.42 4.92 6.51
CA ASN A 98 9.32 6.37 6.31
C ASN A 98 9.84 6.84 4.94
N ASP A 99 10.93 6.28 4.42
CA ASP A 99 11.43 6.59 3.08
C ASP A 99 10.37 6.32 1.99
N TYR A 100 9.67 5.19 2.08
CA TYR A 100 8.59 4.84 1.15
C TYR A 100 7.46 5.88 1.23
N ILE A 101 6.98 6.17 2.44
CA ILE A 101 5.90 7.15 2.64
C ILE A 101 6.30 8.53 2.14
N ASN A 102 7.55 8.94 2.37
CA ASN A 102 8.07 10.21 1.91
C ASN A 102 8.10 10.29 0.37
N GLU A 103 8.53 9.23 -0.32
CA GLU A 103 8.50 9.19 -1.79
C GLU A 103 7.07 9.16 -2.33
N VAL A 104 6.14 8.42 -1.71
CA VAL A 104 4.70 8.45 -2.08
C VAL A 104 4.15 9.87 -1.93
N ASN A 105 4.38 10.54 -0.80
CA ASN A 105 3.96 11.92 -0.59
C ASN A 105 4.53 12.87 -1.66
N LYS A 106 5.81 12.73 -2.00
CA LYS A 106 6.49 13.55 -3.00
C LYS A 106 5.90 13.34 -4.39
N ARG A 107 5.72 12.08 -4.79
CA ARG A 107 5.13 11.67 -6.06
C ARG A 107 3.71 12.21 -6.22
N LEU A 108 2.84 11.99 -5.22
CA LEU A 108 1.46 12.49 -5.28
C LEU A 108 1.38 14.02 -5.23
N ARG A 109 2.25 14.71 -4.48
CA ARG A 109 2.35 16.19 -4.55
C ARG A 109 2.77 16.68 -5.92
N ASN A 110 3.64 15.97 -6.61
CA ASN A 110 4.03 16.33 -7.98
C ASN A 110 2.90 16.09 -8.96
N ALA A 111 2.18 14.96 -8.85
CA ALA A 111 0.98 14.72 -9.64
C ALA A 111 -0.11 15.76 -9.36
N ASP A 112 -0.29 16.18 -8.10
CA ASP A 112 -1.27 17.21 -7.71
C ASP A 112 -1.01 18.58 -8.35
N LYS A 113 0.23 18.88 -8.77
CA LYS A 113 0.54 20.11 -9.52
C LYS A 113 -0.10 20.12 -10.92
N ILE A 114 -0.43 18.95 -11.48
CA ILE A 114 -1.19 18.84 -12.73
C ILE A 114 -2.66 19.21 -12.49
N GLY A 115 -3.17 18.98 -11.27
CA GLY A 115 -4.49 19.45 -10.86
C GLY A 115 -5.66 18.55 -11.26
N THR A 116 -5.41 17.33 -11.72
CA THR A 116 -6.46 16.41 -12.18
C THR A 116 -6.47 15.09 -11.40
N LYS A 117 -7.64 14.47 -11.30
CA LYS A 117 -7.81 13.16 -10.67
C LYS A 117 -7.03 12.08 -11.43
N GLU A 118 -7.02 12.17 -12.75
CA GLU A 118 -6.35 11.24 -13.65
C GLU A 118 -4.84 11.24 -13.41
N ALA A 119 -4.24 12.39 -13.10
CA ALA A 119 -2.82 12.47 -12.76
C ALA A 119 -2.49 11.73 -11.46
N ILE A 120 -3.35 11.84 -10.44
CA ILE A 120 -3.19 11.13 -9.17
C ILE A 120 -3.36 9.62 -9.38
N GLU A 121 -4.41 9.21 -10.10
CA GLU A 121 -4.65 7.80 -10.41
C GLU A 121 -3.53 7.19 -11.27
N ALA A 122 -2.99 7.94 -12.23
CA ALA A 122 -1.86 7.50 -13.03
C ALA A 122 -0.61 7.30 -12.17
N GLU A 123 -0.32 8.19 -11.22
CA GLU A 123 0.84 8.02 -10.34
C GLU A 123 0.66 6.87 -9.35
N LEU A 124 -0.55 6.66 -8.82
CA LEU A 124 -0.87 5.47 -8.02
C LEU A 124 -0.67 4.19 -8.84
N GLN A 125 -1.15 4.17 -10.09
CA GLN A 125 -0.95 3.03 -10.99
C GLN A 125 0.54 2.81 -11.29
N ASN A 126 1.33 3.87 -11.49
CA ASN A 126 2.77 3.77 -11.67
C ASN A 126 3.45 3.14 -10.45
N ILE A 127 3.08 3.58 -9.24
CA ILE A 127 3.61 2.99 -8.00
C ILE A 127 3.19 1.52 -7.88
N ALA A 128 1.92 1.18 -8.14
CA ALA A 128 1.43 -0.20 -8.15
C ALA A 128 2.27 -1.08 -9.09
N ASN A 129 2.54 -0.59 -10.31
CA ASN A 129 3.34 -1.28 -11.31
C ASN A 129 4.79 -1.48 -10.86
N ILE A 130 5.41 -0.47 -10.24
CA ILE A 130 6.76 -0.60 -9.68
C ILE A 130 6.79 -1.71 -8.63
N LEU A 131 5.82 -1.72 -7.70
CA LEU A 131 5.77 -2.72 -6.63
C LEU A 131 5.50 -4.13 -7.17
N SER A 132 4.59 -4.30 -8.14
CA SER A 132 4.21 -5.60 -8.70
C SER A 132 5.25 -6.18 -9.66
N ASN A 133 6.17 -5.37 -10.19
CA ASN A 133 7.22 -5.82 -11.11
C ASN A 133 8.62 -5.80 -10.50
N ALA A 134 8.80 -5.25 -9.29
CA ALA A 134 10.09 -5.22 -8.62
C ALA A 134 10.63 -6.62 -8.30
N ASP A 135 11.95 -6.70 -8.16
CA ASP A 135 12.61 -7.88 -7.61
C ASP A 135 11.99 -8.26 -6.26
N ARG A 136 11.87 -9.57 -6.02
CA ARG A 136 11.22 -10.08 -4.82
C ARG A 136 11.85 -9.56 -3.52
N ASN A 137 13.17 -9.33 -3.55
CA ASN A 137 13.98 -8.89 -2.44
C ASN A 137 14.37 -7.41 -2.56
N ALA A 138 13.69 -6.65 -3.43
CA ALA A 138 13.85 -5.21 -3.50
C ALA A 138 13.64 -4.54 -2.13
N ASN A 139 14.28 -3.39 -1.94
CA ASN A 139 14.27 -2.70 -0.65
C ASN A 139 13.14 -1.66 -0.61
N TRP A 140 12.18 -1.87 0.30
CA TRP A 140 11.07 -0.95 0.53
C TRP A 140 11.49 0.51 0.76
N LYS A 141 12.70 0.77 1.30
CA LYS A 141 13.18 2.15 1.52
C LYS A 141 13.66 2.85 0.25
N THR A 142 13.94 2.11 -0.81
CA THR A 142 14.53 2.66 -2.05
C THR A 142 13.75 2.32 -3.30
N ILE A 143 12.76 1.42 -3.23
CA ILE A 143 12.00 0.93 -4.39
C ILE A 143 11.31 2.04 -5.20
N LEU A 144 10.95 3.16 -4.58
CA LEU A 144 10.34 4.30 -5.28
C LEU A 144 11.33 5.43 -5.60
N LYS A 145 12.59 5.32 -5.19
CA LYS A 145 13.61 6.31 -5.53
C LYS A 145 14.00 6.09 -7.00
N PRO A 146 14.20 7.16 -7.79
CA PRO A 146 14.75 7.01 -9.14
C PRO A 146 16.11 6.32 -9.09
N SER A 147 16.38 5.48 -10.09
CA SER A 147 17.67 4.80 -10.28
C SER A 147 18.75 5.77 -10.74
#